data_AF-A0A2V7GM34-F1
#
_entry.id   AF-A0A2V7GM34-F1
#
_cell.length_a   1.000
_cell.length_b   1.000
_cell.length_c   1.000
_cell.angle_alpha   90.00
_cell.angle_beta   90.00
_cell.angle_gamma   90.00
#
_symmetry.space_group_name_H-M   'P 1'
#
loop_
_entity.id
_entity.type
_entity.pdbx_description
1 polymer ?
#
loop_
_entity_poly.entity_id
_entity_poly.type
_entity_poly.pdbx_seq_one_letter_code
_entity_poly.pdbx_strand_id
1 'polypeptide(L)'
;MRRYLIVDDNVAFADNVAEILRDVGAEAVVVAEAAKAVQAAGSTRFDALVTDMRMTEMNGARLVHEIRAVDRGLPAIVVSAPVLADTLAEALRDRGFSAVTARSVTETGRLGGAKPFAALVDIRVAGGPDDEALRTMLRQNPRLPVLAMTRFGEAQVAAESIHIVERPFLTEKVMQVLEELHEGVQ
;
A
#
# COMPACT_ATOMS: atom_id res chain seq x y z
N MET A 1 -26.65 -0.94 -9.91
CA MET A 1 -25.31 -0.36 -9.68
C MET A 1 -24.73 -1.08 -8.48
N ARG A 2 -23.47 -1.56 -8.53
CA ARG A 2 -22.87 -2.26 -7.37
C ARG A 2 -22.42 -1.23 -6.34
N ARG A 3 -22.52 -1.53 -5.04
CA ARG A 3 -22.17 -0.63 -3.94
C ARG A 3 -21.20 -1.29 -2.97
N TYR A 4 -20.05 -0.65 -2.77
CA TYR A 4 -18.97 -1.16 -1.92
C TYR A 4 -18.83 -0.33 -0.64
N LEU A 5 -18.57 -1.02 0.47
CA LEU A 5 -18.16 -0.41 1.74
C LEU A 5 -16.64 -0.55 1.86
N ILE A 6 -15.91 0.55 1.98
CA ILE A 6 -14.45 0.55 2.05
C ILE A 6 -14.03 1.01 3.45
N VAL A 7 -13.18 0.22 4.11
CA VAL A 7 -12.76 0.45 5.49
C VAL A 7 -11.24 0.36 5.61
N ASP A 8 -10.62 1.51 5.82
CA ASP A 8 -9.18 1.67 6.02
C ASP A 8 -8.95 2.89 6.92
N ASP A 9 -8.04 2.81 7.89
CA ASP A 9 -7.69 3.95 8.74
C ASP A 9 -6.90 5.04 7.99
N ASN A 10 -6.37 4.70 6.81
CA ASN A 10 -5.92 5.65 5.80
C ASN A 10 -7.04 6.00 4.83
N VAL A 11 -7.76 7.06 5.19
CA VAL A 11 -8.85 7.64 4.40
C VAL A 11 -8.47 7.81 2.93
N ALA A 12 -7.27 8.28 2.64
CA ALA A 12 -6.95 8.62 1.28
C ALA A 12 -6.52 7.43 0.40
N PHE A 13 -6.02 6.34 1.02
CA PHE A 13 -5.94 5.07 0.29
C PHE A 13 -7.35 4.51 0.02
N ALA A 14 -8.25 4.59 0.99
CA ALA A 14 -9.64 4.19 0.78
C ALA A 14 -10.33 5.03 -0.30
N ASP A 15 -10.05 6.33 -0.38
CA ASP A 15 -10.58 7.21 -1.43
C ASP A 15 -10.04 6.85 -2.81
N ASN A 16 -8.76 6.53 -2.95
CA ASN A 16 -8.21 6.02 -4.22
C ASN A 16 -8.93 4.72 -4.66
N VAL A 17 -9.15 3.79 -3.74
CA VAL A 17 -9.91 2.55 -4.03
C VAL A 17 -11.36 2.89 -4.40
N ALA A 18 -11.95 3.89 -3.76
CA ALA A 18 -13.31 4.35 -4.05
C ALA A 18 -13.42 4.95 -5.45
N GLU A 19 -12.43 5.75 -5.87
CA GLU A 19 -12.36 6.34 -7.22
C GLU A 19 -12.27 5.25 -8.30
N ILE A 20 -11.38 4.28 -8.14
CA ILE A 20 -11.25 3.15 -9.07
C ILE A 20 -12.58 2.38 -9.21
N LEU A 21 -13.29 2.16 -8.10
CA LEU A 21 -14.60 1.49 -8.12
C LEU A 21 -15.68 2.36 -8.78
N ARG A 22 -15.63 3.68 -8.60
CA ARG A 22 -16.56 4.61 -9.27
C ARG A 22 -16.33 4.67 -10.77
N ASP A 23 -15.08 4.63 -11.22
CA ASP A 23 -14.73 4.64 -12.66
C ASP A 23 -15.28 3.43 -13.41
N VAL A 24 -15.43 2.28 -12.74
CA VAL A 24 -16.08 1.08 -13.30
C VAL A 24 -17.60 1.05 -13.11
N GLY A 25 -18.20 2.19 -12.73
CA GLY A 25 -19.65 2.36 -12.59
C GLY A 25 -20.24 1.81 -11.29
N ALA A 26 -19.44 1.72 -10.22
CA ALA A 26 -19.93 1.34 -8.89
C ALA A 26 -20.10 2.55 -7.95
N GLU A 27 -20.87 2.35 -6.88
CA GLU A 27 -20.91 3.25 -5.74
C GLU A 27 -19.89 2.79 -4.68
N ALA A 28 -19.22 3.74 -4.03
CA ALA A 28 -18.24 3.46 -2.99
C ALA A 28 -18.45 4.38 -1.79
N VAL A 29 -18.62 3.78 -0.61
CA VAL A 29 -18.76 4.46 0.68
C VAL A 29 -17.51 4.18 1.51
N VAL A 30 -16.77 5.22 1.87
CA VAL A 30 -15.54 5.14 2.65
C VAL A 30 -15.85 5.41 4.13
N VAL A 31 -15.26 4.60 5.01
CA VAL A 31 -15.30 4.79 6.46
C VAL A 31 -13.93 4.50 7.05
N ALA A 32 -13.43 5.39 7.89
CA ALA A 32 -12.11 5.23 8.52
C ALA A 32 -12.12 4.30 9.74
N GLU A 33 -13.30 4.06 10.31
CA GLU A 33 -13.46 3.39 11.60
C GLU A 33 -14.28 2.11 11.45
N ALA A 34 -13.76 1.01 11.99
CA ALA A 34 -14.40 -0.30 11.98
C ALA A 34 -15.81 -0.28 12.61
N ALA A 35 -16.00 0.47 13.70
CA ALA A 35 -17.31 0.59 14.35
C ALA A 35 -18.37 1.23 13.45
N LYS A 36 -18.00 2.28 12.69
CA LYS A 36 -18.89 2.92 11.71
C LYS A 36 -19.20 2.00 10.53
N ALA A 37 -18.24 1.16 10.14
CA ALA A 37 -18.47 0.14 9.12
C ALA A 37 -19.50 -0.90 9.55
N VAL A 38 -19.45 -1.38 10.81
CA VAL A 38 -20.45 -2.31 11.35
C VAL A 38 -21.85 -1.65 11.38
N GLN A 39 -21.94 -0.39 11.82
CA GLN A 39 -23.21 0.35 11.78
C GLN A 39 -23.74 0.49 10.35
N ALA A 40 -22.88 0.92 9.41
CA ALA A 40 -23.26 1.10 8.01
C ALA A 40 -23.75 -0.21 7.38
N ALA A 41 -23.04 -1.33 7.62
CA ALA A 41 -23.45 -2.65 7.14
C ALA A 41 -24.80 -3.11 7.72
N GLY A 42 -25.13 -2.70 8.95
CA GLY A 42 -26.42 -2.98 9.58
C GLY A 42 -27.57 -2.11 9.04
N SER A 43 -27.30 -0.86 8.65
CA SER A 43 -28.33 0.09 8.18
C SER A 43 -28.49 0.13 6.67
N THR A 44 -27.52 -0.39 5.92
CA THR A 44 -27.40 -0.18 4.48
C THR A 44 -26.87 -1.44 3.82
N ARG A 45 -27.50 -1.84 2.70
CA ARG A 45 -27.04 -2.98 1.92
C ARG A 45 -25.84 -2.59 1.04
N PHE A 46 -24.81 -3.42 1.10
CA PHE A 46 -23.61 -3.36 0.26
C PHE A 46 -23.48 -4.69 -0.50
N ASP A 47 -22.83 -4.65 -1.65
CA ASP A 47 -22.53 -5.83 -2.46
C ASP A 47 -21.19 -6.48 -2.04
N ALA A 48 -20.27 -5.70 -1.48
CA ALA A 48 -19.07 -6.21 -0.83
C ALA A 48 -18.46 -5.20 0.14
N LEU A 49 -17.76 -5.72 1.15
CA LEU A 49 -16.81 -5.00 1.99
C LEU A 49 -15.41 -5.06 1.36
N VAL A 50 -14.69 -3.94 1.34
CA VAL A 50 -13.26 -3.85 1.05
C VAL A 50 -12.59 -3.33 2.31
N THR A 51 -11.63 -4.05 2.88
CA THR A 51 -10.99 -3.60 4.14
C THR A 51 -9.52 -3.95 4.21
N ASP A 52 -8.71 -3.11 4.84
CA ASP A 52 -7.32 -3.45 5.12
C ASP A 52 -7.19 -4.51 6.23
N MET A 53 -6.19 -5.38 6.10
CA MET A 53 -5.91 -6.39 7.13
C MET A 53 -5.38 -5.75 8.43
N ARG A 54 -4.73 -4.59 8.38
CA ARG A 54 -4.04 -3.97 9.51
C ARG A 54 -4.52 -2.52 9.75
N MET A 55 -5.63 -2.40 10.46
CA MET A 55 -6.08 -1.10 11.00
C MET A 55 -5.76 -0.97 12.49
N THR A 56 -5.59 0.27 12.95
CA THR A 56 -5.07 0.64 14.27
C THR A 56 -5.95 0.16 15.44
N GLU A 57 -7.28 0.24 15.31
CA GLU A 57 -8.21 -0.17 16.39
C GLU A 57 -8.71 -1.61 16.26
N MET A 58 -8.96 -2.07 15.03
CA MET A 58 -9.54 -3.38 14.75
C MET A 58 -9.01 -3.91 13.42
N ASN A 59 -8.36 -5.07 13.42
CA ASN A 59 -7.88 -5.67 12.17
C ASN A 59 -9.04 -6.13 11.25
N GLY A 60 -8.77 -6.22 9.94
CA GLY A 60 -9.80 -6.56 8.94
C GLY A 60 -10.47 -7.92 9.18
N ALA A 61 -9.75 -8.91 9.72
CA ALA A 61 -10.32 -10.21 10.04
C ALA A 61 -11.40 -10.13 11.14
N ARG A 62 -11.14 -9.34 12.20
CA ARG A 62 -12.11 -9.09 13.27
C ARG A 62 -13.29 -8.28 12.76
N LEU A 63 -13.06 -7.26 11.93
CA LEU A 63 -14.15 -6.49 11.31
C LEU A 63 -15.08 -7.38 10.47
N VAL A 64 -14.53 -8.28 9.65
CA VAL A 64 -15.34 -9.24 8.87
C VAL A 64 -16.19 -10.13 9.78
N HIS A 65 -15.65 -10.55 10.93
CA HIS A 65 -16.40 -11.33 11.91
C HIS A 65 -17.59 -10.54 12.48
N GLU A 66 -17.36 -9.28 12.90
CA GLU A 66 -18.41 -8.40 13.44
C GLU A 66 -19.47 -8.09 12.36
N ILE A 67 -19.06 -7.80 11.13
CA ILE A 67 -19.98 -7.54 10.01
C ILE A 67 -20.82 -8.77 9.70
N ARG A 68 -20.29 -10.00 9.79
CA ARG A 68 -21.09 -11.22 9.61
C ARG A 68 -22.18 -11.39 10.67
N ALA A 69 -22.05 -10.77 11.84
CA ALA A 69 -23.11 -10.81 12.85
C ALA A 69 -24.33 -9.97 12.44
N VAL A 70 -24.13 -8.90 11.66
CA VAL A 70 -25.19 -7.99 11.19
C VAL A 70 -25.62 -8.26 9.74
N ASP A 71 -24.72 -8.74 8.88
CA ASP A 71 -24.99 -9.19 7.52
C ASP A 71 -24.15 -10.42 7.17
N ARG A 72 -24.71 -11.61 7.37
CA ARG A 72 -24.07 -12.89 7.07
C ARG A 72 -23.76 -13.09 5.59
N GLY A 73 -24.46 -12.38 4.70
CA GLY A 73 -24.36 -12.56 3.26
C GLY A 73 -23.31 -11.68 2.58
N LEU A 74 -22.78 -10.67 3.28
CA LEU A 74 -21.89 -9.68 2.69
C LEU A 74 -20.50 -10.28 2.41
N PRO A 75 -20.09 -10.42 1.14
CA PRO A 75 -18.74 -10.84 0.77
C PRO A 75 -17.71 -9.79 1.22
N ALA A 76 -16.54 -10.24 1.67
CA ALA A 76 -15.46 -9.36 2.10
C ALA A 76 -14.18 -9.59 1.29
N ILE A 77 -13.60 -8.50 0.80
CA ILE A 77 -12.32 -8.42 0.11
C ILE A 77 -11.34 -7.78 1.10
N VAL A 78 -10.32 -8.53 1.52
CA VAL A 78 -9.30 -8.01 2.42
C VAL A 78 -8.07 -7.60 1.61
N VAL A 79 -7.76 -6.31 1.63
CA VAL A 79 -6.60 -5.73 0.96
C VAL A 79 -5.46 -5.66 1.98
N SER A 80 -4.22 -5.82 1.54
CA SER A 80 -3.05 -5.71 2.42
C SER A 80 -1.86 -5.13 1.66
N ALA A 81 -0.93 -4.48 2.34
CA ALA A 81 0.29 -3.92 1.73
C ALA A 81 1.06 -4.87 0.77
N PRO A 82 1.11 -6.20 0.98
CA PRO A 82 1.61 -7.15 -0.02
C PRO A 82 0.95 -7.03 -1.41
N VAL A 83 -0.36 -6.78 -1.47
CA VAL A 83 -1.10 -6.61 -2.73
C VAL A 83 -0.60 -5.38 -3.49
N LEU A 84 -0.30 -4.30 -2.79
CA LEU A 84 0.25 -3.09 -3.39
C LEU A 84 1.65 -3.30 -3.98
N ALA A 85 2.51 -4.06 -3.30
CA ALA A 85 3.83 -4.40 -3.83
C ALA A 85 3.71 -5.22 -5.13
N ASP A 86 2.79 -6.19 -5.16
CA ASP A 86 2.53 -7.01 -6.34
C ASP A 86 1.90 -6.18 -7.49
N THR A 87 0.95 -5.27 -7.19
CA THR A 87 0.37 -4.33 -8.17
C THR A 87 1.43 -3.37 -8.75
N LEU A 88 2.29 -2.79 -7.93
CA LEU A 88 3.37 -1.92 -8.42
C LEU A 88 4.37 -2.68 -9.28
N ALA A 89 4.69 -3.92 -8.91
CA ALA A 89 5.58 -4.76 -9.71
C ALA A 89 4.97 -5.17 -11.06
N GLU A 90 3.66 -5.38 -11.15
CA GLU A 90 2.95 -5.55 -12.43
C GLU A 90 3.00 -4.27 -13.26
N ALA A 91 2.63 -3.13 -12.68
CA ALA A 91 2.62 -1.85 -13.40
C ALA A 91 4.01 -1.40 -13.89
N LEU A 92 5.08 -1.79 -13.18
CA LEU A 92 6.48 -1.60 -13.61
C LEU A 92 6.84 -2.50 -14.80
N ARG A 93 6.38 -3.76 -14.78
CA ARG A 93 6.61 -4.71 -15.87
C ARG A 93 5.91 -4.30 -17.15
N ASP A 94 4.70 -3.73 -17.05
CA ASP A 94 3.97 -3.20 -18.21
C ASP A 94 4.70 -2.02 -18.87
N ARG A 95 5.56 -1.31 -18.12
CA ARG A 95 6.43 -0.22 -18.61
C ARG A 95 7.81 -0.70 -19.07
N GLY A 96 8.07 -2.01 -19.08
CA GLY A 96 9.33 -2.59 -19.53
C GLY A 96 10.40 -2.72 -18.45
N PHE A 97 10.11 -2.38 -17.19
CA PHE A 97 11.03 -2.57 -16.08
C PHE A 97 10.96 -4.00 -15.53
N SER A 98 12.10 -4.54 -15.11
CA SER A 98 12.12 -5.76 -14.30
C SER A 98 11.88 -5.39 -12.83
N ALA A 99 10.91 -6.04 -12.18
CA ALA A 99 10.57 -5.81 -10.79
C ALA A 99 10.62 -7.13 -10.01
N VAL A 100 11.20 -7.08 -8.80
CA VAL A 100 11.21 -8.20 -7.86
C VAL A 100 10.71 -7.72 -6.51
N THR A 101 9.71 -8.42 -5.96
CA THR A 101 9.14 -8.10 -4.66
C THR A 101 9.82 -8.91 -3.56
N ALA A 102 10.09 -8.27 -2.43
CA ALA A 102 10.57 -8.91 -1.22
C ALA A 102 9.71 -8.47 -0.04
N ARG A 103 9.34 -9.42 0.83
CA ARG A 103 8.44 -9.18 1.96
C ARG A 103 9.19 -9.04 3.29
N SER A 104 10.51 -9.26 3.27
CA SER A 104 11.41 -9.08 4.42
C SER A 104 12.85 -8.85 3.96
N VAL A 105 13.69 -8.29 4.85
CA VAL A 105 15.15 -8.17 4.63
C VAL A 105 15.81 -9.53 4.41
N THR A 106 15.36 -10.55 5.12
CA THR A 106 15.89 -11.91 4.94
C THR A 106 15.61 -12.46 3.55
N GLU A 107 14.57 -11.96 2.87
CA GLU A 107 14.28 -12.30 1.48
C GLU A 107 15.11 -11.46 0.49
N THR A 108 15.57 -10.26 0.85
CA THR A 108 16.39 -9.45 -0.06
C THR A 108 17.74 -10.10 -0.37
N GLY A 109 18.29 -10.85 0.58
CA GLY A 109 19.49 -11.69 0.37
C GLY A 109 19.31 -12.82 -0.65
N ARG A 110 18.06 -13.18 -1.00
CA ARG A 110 17.72 -14.20 -2.00
C ARG A 110 17.46 -13.63 -3.39
N LEU A 111 17.48 -12.30 -3.54
CA LEU A 111 17.25 -11.61 -4.83
C LEU A 111 18.42 -11.77 -5.84
N GLY A 112 19.43 -12.57 -5.49
CA GLY A 112 20.35 -13.18 -6.44
C GLY A 112 21.12 -12.19 -7.31
N GLY A 113 22.09 -11.46 -6.75
CA GLY A 113 23.06 -10.65 -7.52
C GLY A 113 22.45 -9.52 -8.38
N ALA A 114 21.13 -9.34 -8.35
CA ALA A 114 20.44 -8.27 -9.04
C ALA A 114 20.99 -6.92 -8.57
N LYS A 115 21.31 -6.05 -9.53
CA LYS A 115 21.74 -4.67 -9.29
C LYS A 115 20.59 -3.75 -9.69
N PRO A 116 19.61 -3.51 -8.81
CA PRO A 116 18.51 -2.62 -9.13
C PRO A 116 19.04 -1.19 -9.32
N PHE A 117 18.41 -0.44 -10.22
CA PHE A 117 18.69 1.00 -10.37
C PHE A 117 17.99 1.83 -9.28
N ALA A 118 16.95 1.29 -8.65
CA ALA A 118 16.24 1.90 -7.52
C ALA A 118 15.56 0.82 -6.65
N ALA A 119 15.31 1.12 -5.38
CA ALA A 119 14.51 0.28 -4.49
C ALA A 119 13.23 1.01 -4.04
N LEU A 120 12.09 0.32 -4.07
CA LEU A 120 10.85 0.79 -3.47
C LEU A 120 10.68 0.21 -2.07
N VAL A 121 10.47 1.06 -1.08
CA VAL A 121 10.32 0.64 0.32
C VAL A 121 9.08 1.28 0.91
N ASP A 122 8.17 0.45 1.43
CA ASP A 122 7.03 0.92 2.22
C ASP A 122 7.45 1.05 3.69
N ILE A 123 7.72 2.28 4.15
CA ILE A 123 8.07 2.55 5.53
C ILE A 123 6.79 2.72 6.34
N ARG A 124 6.49 1.71 7.16
CA ARG A 124 5.26 1.66 7.95
C ARG A 124 5.38 2.31 9.32
N VAL A 125 6.57 2.31 9.94
CA VAL A 125 6.85 2.87 11.27
C VAL A 125 8.27 3.43 11.29
N ALA A 126 8.45 4.69 11.65
CA ALA A 126 9.78 5.29 11.84
C ALA A 126 10.52 4.58 12.99
N GLY A 127 11.77 4.14 12.76
CA GLY A 127 12.52 3.33 13.72
C GLY A 127 12.00 1.89 13.89
N GLY A 128 11.04 1.46 13.06
CA GLY A 128 10.56 0.08 13.04
C GLY A 128 11.46 -0.85 12.22
N PRO A 129 11.10 -2.15 12.12
CA PRO A 129 11.88 -3.14 11.39
C PRO A 129 12.15 -2.78 9.92
N ASP A 130 11.21 -2.06 9.28
CA ASP A 130 11.35 -1.63 7.88
C ASP A 130 12.33 -0.44 7.73
N ASP A 131 12.48 0.42 8.76
CA ASP A 131 13.49 1.47 8.78
C ASP A 131 14.89 0.88 9.02
N GLU A 132 15.00 -0.08 9.95
CA GLU A 132 16.26 -0.79 10.19
C GLU A 132 16.73 -1.58 8.97
N ALA A 133 15.77 -2.22 8.27
CA ALA A 133 15.93 -2.86 6.98
C ALA A 133 16.54 -1.91 5.94
N LEU A 134 15.89 -0.75 5.77
CA LEU A 134 16.31 0.28 4.83
C LEU A 134 17.72 0.78 5.16
N ARG A 135 17.99 1.11 6.43
CA ARG A 135 19.32 1.55 6.88
C ARG A 135 20.39 0.50 6.62
N THR A 136 20.08 -0.78 6.79
CA THR A 136 20.99 -1.88 6.51
C THR A 136 21.30 -1.99 5.02
N MET A 137 20.27 -1.90 4.16
CA MET A 137 20.43 -1.90 2.70
C MET A 137 21.27 -0.72 2.22
N LEU A 138 21.02 0.48 2.74
CA LEU A 138 21.78 1.70 2.38
C LEU A 138 23.23 1.64 2.86
N ARG A 139 23.54 1.02 4.01
CA ARG A 139 24.94 0.79 4.40
C ARG A 139 25.68 -0.11 3.43
N GLN A 140 25.00 -1.12 2.88
CA GLN A 140 25.58 -2.05 1.91
C GLN A 140 25.67 -1.45 0.51
N ASN A 141 24.71 -0.60 0.13
CA ASN A 141 24.66 0.09 -1.16
C ASN A 141 24.36 1.59 -0.98
N PRO A 142 25.35 2.42 -0.58
CA PRO A 142 25.11 3.82 -0.22
C PRO A 142 24.65 4.73 -1.36
N ARG A 143 24.83 4.29 -2.61
CA ARG A 143 24.46 5.03 -3.81
C ARG A 143 23.16 4.54 -4.44
N LEU A 144 22.53 3.48 -3.91
CA LEU A 144 21.28 2.96 -4.47
C LEU A 144 20.17 3.98 -4.22
N PRO A 145 19.55 4.55 -5.26
CA PRO A 145 18.35 5.36 -5.09
C PRO A 145 17.24 4.55 -4.41
N VAL A 146 16.58 5.16 -3.43
CA VAL A 146 15.45 4.55 -2.74
C VAL A 146 14.25 5.47 -2.84
N LEU A 147 13.12 4.92 -3.27
CA LEU A 147 11.82 5.56 -3.16
C LEU A 147 11.11 5.02 -1.92
N ALA A 148 11.05 5.82 -0.88
CA ALA A 148 10.38 5.52 0.37
C ALA A 148 8.91 5.98 0.31
N MET A 149 7.99 5.04 0.34
CA MET A 149 6.55 5.29 0.46
C MET A 149 6.18 5.27 1.94
N THR A 150 5.61 6.35 2.48
CA THR A 150 5.36 6.47 3.93
C THR A 150 4.11 7.27 4.23
N ARG A 151 3.40 6.93 5.31
CA ARG A 151 2.31 7.78 5.88
C ARG A 151 2.85 8.86 6.84
N PHE A 152 4.11 8.76 7.24
CA PHE A 152 4.76 9.72 8.12
C PHE A 152 5.52 10.73 7.25
N GLY A 153 5.01 11.95 7.17
CA GLY A 153 5.52 13.05 6.32
C GLY A 153 6.92 13.57 6.69
N GLU A 154 7.59 12.96 7.66
CA GLU A 154 9.00 13.19 7.92
C GLU A 154 9.66 11.85 8.25
N ALA A 155 9.99 11.08 7.22
CA ALA A 155 10.99 10.04 7.40
C ALA A 155 12.31 10.75 7.75
N GLN A 156 12.77 10.62 9.00
CA GLN A 156 14.09 11.06 9.46
C GLN A 156 15.23 10.22 8.85
N VAL A 157 15.15 9.94 7.56
CA VAL A 157 16.20 9.31 6.80
C VAL A 157 16.68 10.37 5.81
N ALA A 158 17.43 11.35 6.34
CA ALA A 158 18.12 12.35 5.55
C ALA A 158 19.31 11.68 4.84
N ALA A 159 19.04 11.07 3.69
CA ALA A 159 20.08 10.65 2.77
C ALA A 159 19.73 11.17 1.37
N GLU A 160 20.72 11.73 0.67
CA GLU A 160 20.55 12.32 -0.67
C GLU A 160 19.95 11.32 -1.69
N SER A 161 20.11 10.02 -1.44
CA SER A 161 19.62 8.95 -2.30
C SER A 161 18.16 8.55 -2.01
N ILE A 162 17.50 9.13 -1.00
CA ILE A 162 16.12 8.77 -0.60
C ILE A 162 15.14 9.82 -1.09
N HIS A 163 14.18 9.35 -1.88
CA HIS A 163 13.05 10.11 -2.39
C HIS A 163 11.81 9.69 -1.60
N ILE A 164 11.09 10.64 -1.02
CA ILE A 164 9.92 10.36 -0.19
C ILE A 164 8.66 10.59 -1.02
N VAL A 165 7.79 9.59 -1.04
CA VAL A 165 6.42 9.72 -1.54
C VAL A 165 5.47 9.49 -0.37
N GLU A 166 4.82 10.56 0.04
CA GLU A 166 3.81 10.49 1.09
C GLU A 166 2.58 9.74 0.60
N ARG A 167 2.02 8.90 1.48
CA ARG A 167 0.71 8.29 1.30
C ARG A 167 -0.36 9.27 1.77
N PRO A 168 -1.47 9.45 1.02
CA PRO A 168 -1.83 8.78 -0.24
C PRO A 168 -0.98 9.22 -1.43
N PHE A 169 -0.75 8.31 -2.38
CA PHE A 169 -0.07 8.64 -3.63
C PHE A 169 -0.81 8.08 -4.83
N LEU A 170 -0.62 8.74 -5.98
CA LEU A 170 -1.01 8.22 -7.27
C LEU A 170 0.09 7.28 -7.78
N THR A 171 -0.29 6.13 -8.35
CA THR A 171 0.67 5.18 -8.96
C THR A 171 1.54 5.87 -10.01
N GLU A 172 0.95 6.76 -10.82
CA GLU A 172 1.70 7.54 -11.82
C GLU A 172 2.78 8.43 -11.19
N LYS A 173 2.57 8.94 -9.97
CA LYS A 173 3.59 9.74 -9.30
C LYS A 173 4.80 8.89 -8.89
N VAL A 174 4.55 7.66 -8.45
CA VAL A 174 5.59 6.68 -8.13
C VAL A 174 6.37 6.31 -9.39
N MET A 175 5.66 6.09 -10.52
CA MET A 175 6.29 5.77 -11.80
C MET A 175 7.16 6.91 -12.32
N GLN A 176 6.65 8.13 -12.32
CA GLN A 176 7.39 9.32 -12.76
C GLN A 176 8.74 9.43 -12.03
N VAL A 177 8.74 9.27 -10.69
CA VAL A 177 9.98 9.35 -9.91
C VAL A 177 10.94 8.22 -10.27
N LEU A 178 10.43 7.01 -10.54
CA LEU A 178 11.28 5.89 -10.94
C LEU A 178 11.87 6.06 -12.34
N GLU A 179 11.12 6.65 -13.27
CA GLU A 179 11.60 6.98 -14.61
C GLU A 179 12.70 8.04 -14.54
N GLU A 180 12.49 9.12 -13.77
CA GLU A 180 13.51 10.15 -13.50
C GLU A 180 14.79 9.57 -12.87
N LEU A 181 14.64 8.65 -11.91
CA LEU A 181 15.76 7.94 -11.29
C LEU A 181 16.50 7.03 -12.26
N HIS A 182 15.80 6.40 -13.21
CA HIS A 182 16.41 5.53 -14.21
C HIS A 182 17.22 6.33 -15.23
N GLU A 183 16.68 7.45 -15.71
CA GLU A 183 17.35 8.35 -16.65
C GLU A 183 18.64 8.94 -16.06
N GLY A 184 18.66 9.26 -14.77
CA GLY A 184 19.84 9.80 -14.09
C GLY A 184 21.00 8.82 -13.86
N VAL A 185 20.80 7.52 -14.14
CA VAL A 185 21.81 6.46 -13.97
C VAL A 185 22.48 6.05 -15.29
N GLN A 186 21.96 6.48 -16.44
CA GLN A 186 22.53 6.23 -17.78
C GLN A 186 23.64 7.23 -18.15
#